data_AF-B9DFG0-F1
#
_entry.id   AF-B9DFG0-F1
#
_cell.length_a   1.000
_cell.length_b   1.000
_cell.length_c   1.000
_cell.angle_alpha   90.00
_cell.angle_beta   90.00
_cell.angle_gamma   90.00
#
_symmetry.space_group_name_H-M   'P 1'
#
loop_
_entity.id
_entity.type
_entity.pdbx_description
1 polymer ?
#
loop_
_entity_poly.entity_id
_entity_poly.type
_entity_poly.pdbx_seq_one_letter_code
_entity_poly.pdbx_strand_id
1 'polypeptide(L)'
;MAYYETMFDQLDVTAAQLLVNDSSFRDKDFRKQLNETVKSMLDLRVIPIFNENDAISTRRAPYQDSSGIFWDNDSLAALLALELKADLLILLSDVEGLYTGPPSDPNSKLIHTFVKEKHQDEITFGDKSRLGRGGMTAKVKAAVNAAYAGIPVIITSGYSAENIDKVLRGLRVGTLFHQDARLWAPITDSNARDMAVAARESSRKLQALSSEDRKKILLDIADALEANVTTIKAENELDVASAQEAGLEESMVARLVMTPGKISSLAASVRKLADMEDPIGRVLKKTEVADGLVLEKTSSPLGVLLIVFESRPDALVQIASLAIRSGNGLLLKGGKEARRSNAILHKVITDAIPETVGGKLIGLVTSREEIPDLLKLDDVIDLVIPRGSNKLVTQIKNTTKIPVLGHADGICHVYVDKACDTDMAKRIVSDAKLDYPAACNAMETLLVHKDLEQNAVLNELIFALQSNGVTLYGGPRASKILNIPEARSFNHEYCAKACTVEVVEDVYGAIDHIHRHGSAHTDCIVTEDHEVAELFLRQVDSAAVFHNASTRFSDGFRFGLGAEVGVSTGRIHARGPVGVEGLLTTRWIMRGKGQVVDGDNGIVYTHQDIPIQA
;
A
#
# COMPACT_ATOMS: atom_id res chain seq x y z
N MET A 1 22.09 38.48 25.80
CA MET A 1 23.46 37.93 25.81
C MET A 1 23.67 36.96 26.97
N ALA A 2 23.43 37.35 28.23
CA ALA A 2 23.62 36.49 29.41
C ALA A 2 23.02 35.07 29.30
N TYR A 3 21.85 34.91 28.67
CA TYR A 3 21.25 33.59 28.44
C TYR A 3 22.08 32.73 27.47
N TYR A 4 22.59 33.30 26.37
CA TYR A 4 23.46 32.59 25.44
C TYR A 4 24.79 32.20 26.10
N GLU A 5 25.40 33.10 26.86
CA GLU A 5 26.63 32.81 27.61
C GLU A 5 26.41 31.65 28.56
N THR A 6 25.34 31.68 29.37
CA THR A 6 25.02 30.59 30.32
C THR A 6 24.79 29.25 29.62
N MET A 7 24.10 29.23 28.47
CA MET A 7 23.80 27.99 27.76
C MET A 7 25.01 27.42 27.01
N PHE A 8 25.85 28.26 26.41
CA PHE A 8 27.05 27.81 25.70
C PHE A 8 28.18 27.43 26.66
N ASP A 9 28.29 28.08 27.83
CA ASP A 9 29.26 27.74 28.87
C ASP A 9 29.05 26.32 29.42
N GLN A 10 27.80 25.85 29.50
CA GLN A 10 27.48 24.45 29.85
C GLN A 10 28.06 23.43 28.86
N LEU A 11 28.43 23.87 27.65
CA LEU A 11 29.01 23.05 26.59
C LEU A 11 30.50 23.33 26.38
N ASP A 12 31.14 24.10 27.26
CA ASP A 12 32.54 24.57 27.12
C ASP A 12 32.76 25.37 25.81
N VAL A 13 31.73 26.12 25.40
CA VAL A 13 31.74 26.96 24.19
C VAL A 13 31.63 28.42 24.60
N THR A 14 32.53 29.26 24.09
CA THR A 14 32.46 30.71 24.32
C THR A 14 31.53 31.36 23.30
N ALA A 15 30.64 32.27 23.73
CA ALA A 15 29.82 33.09 22.85
C ALA A 15 30.24 34.57 22.95
N ALA A 16 30.16 35.32 21.84
CA ALA A 16 30.50 36.74 21.82
C ALA A 16 29.47 37.55 21.01
N GLN A 17 29.12 38.73 21.51
CA GLN A 17 28.09 39.55 20.89
C GLN A 17 28.67 40.49 19.83
N LEU A 18 28.03 40.51 18.65
CA LEU A 18 28.31 41.47 17.59
C LEU A 18 27.06 42.31 17.31
N LEU A 19 27.17 43.61 17.56
CA LEU A 19 26.10 44.57 17.32
C LEU A 19 26.28 45.25 15.97
N VAL A 20 25.26 45.17 15.11
CA VAL A 20 25.30 45.71 13.75
C VAL A 20 24.14 46.67 13.48
N ASN A 21 24.28 47.56 12.52
CA ASN A 21 23.19 48.40 12.04
C ASN A 21 23.17 48.42 10.50
N ASP A 22 22.13 49.01 9.92
CA ASP A 22 21.94 49.09 8.47
C ASP A 22 23.09 49.82 7.76
N SER A 23 23.63 50.88 8.36
CA SER A 23 24.78 51.61 7.81
C SER A 23 26.05 50.75 7.73
N SER A 24 26.22 49.78 8.64
CA SER A 24 27.35 48.86 8.65
C SER A 24 27.45 48.03 7.36
N PHE A 25 26.31 47.62 6.78
CA PHE A 25 26.31 46.80 5.57
C PHE A 25 26.43 47.59 4.26
N ARG A 26 26.37 48.93 4.31
CA ARG A 26 26.62 49.79 3.14
C ARG A 26 28.10 49.84 2.78
N ASP A 27 28.96 49.77 3.79
CA ASP A 27 30.40 49.82 3.63
C ASP A 27 30.95 48.45 3.21
N LYS A 28 31.69 48.42 2.09
CA LYS A 28 32.33 47.20 1.59
C LYS A 28 33.50 46.76 2.48
N ASP A 29 34.24 47.71 3.04
CA ASP A 29 35.40 47.41 3.87
C ASP A 29 34.94 46.85 5.22
N PHE A 30 33.87 47.39 5.79
CA PHE A 30 33.24 46.82 6.98
C PHE A 30 32.80 45.37 6.76
N ARG A 31 32.12 45.07 5.64
CA ARG A 31 31.66 43.69 5.35
C ARG A 31 32.82 42.69 5.21
N LYS A 32 33.94 43.13 4.63
CA LYS A 32 35.16 42.32 4.54
C LYS A 32 35.75 42.06 5.93
N GLN A 33 35.88 43.11 6.75
CA GLN A 33 36.38 43.00 8.13
C GLN A 33 35.47 42.13 8.99
N LEU A 34 34.16 42.24 8.83
CA LEU A 34 33.18 41.42 9.52
C LEU A 34 33.39 39.93 9.21
N ASN A 35 33.58 39.59 7.94
CA ASN A 35 33.90 38.24 7.50
C ASN A 35 35.19 37.69 8.13
N GLU A 36 36.27 38.48 8.10
CA GLU A 36 37.56 38.10 8.69
C GLU A 36 37.45 37.92 10.21
N THR A 37 36.68 38.78 10.87
CA THR A 37 36.42 38.72 12.31
C THR A 37 35.65 37.46 12.68
N VAL A 38 34.56 37.16 11.98
CA VAL A 38 33.75 35.95 12.23
C VAL A 38 34.58 34.69 12.02
N LYS A 39 35.38 34.62 10.96
CA LYS A 39 36.29 33.48 10.72
C LYS A 39 37.28 33.31 11.86
N SER A 40 37.93 34.40 12.28
CA SER A 40 38.88 34.37 13.40
C SER A 40 38.22 33.93 14.71
N MET A 41 36.99 34.36 14.97
CA MET A 41 36.22 33.93 16.14
C MET A 41 35.92 32.44 16.10
N LEU A 42 35.46 31.92 14.95
CA LEU A 42 35.17 30.50 14.79
C LEU A 42 36.44 29.62 14.91
N ASP A 43 37.58 30.08 14.38
CA ASP A 43 38.88 29.41 14.54
C ASP A 43 39.30 29.33 16.02
N LEU A 44 38.93 30.34 16.81
CA LEU A 44 39.11 30.38 18.27
C LEU A 44 38.00 29.67 19.05
N ARG A 45 37.09 28.96 18.37
CA ARG A 45 35.91 28.27 18.95
C ARG A 45 34.95 29.21 19.70
N VAL A 46 34.85 30.45 19.23
CA VAL A 46 33.92 31.46 19.74
C VAL A 46 32.73 31.58 18.79
N ILE A 47 31.52 31.37 19.32
CA ILE A 47 30.26 31.50 18.57
C ILE A 47 29.80 32.96 18.55
N PRO A 48 29.71 33.60 17.36
CA PRO A 48 29.22 34.97 17.25
C PRO A 48 27.70 35.03 17.37
N ILE A 49 27.20 35.87 18.28
CA ILE A 49 25.78 36.19 18.46
C ILE A 49 25.51 37.57 17.90
N PHE A 50 24.84 37.62 16.76
CA PHE A 50 24.48 38.86 16.08
C PHE A 50 23.19 39.46 16.61
N ASN A 51 23.18 40.78 16.81
CA ASN A 51 21.95 41.51 17.11
C ASN A 51 21.98 42.90 16.48
N GLU A 52 20.81 43.45 16.18
CA GLU A 52 20.71 44.84 15.76
C GLU A 52 21.07 45.77 16.92
N ASN A 53 21.86 46.81 16.65
CA ASN A 53 22.18 47.85 17.61
C ASN A 53 21.05 48.90 17.66
N ASP A 54 19.96 48.56 18.36
CA ASP A 54 18.79 49.43 18.50
C ASP A 54 19.14 50.82 19.07
N ALA A 55 20.19 50.92 19.90
CA ALA A 55 20.57 52.17 20.58
C ALA A 55 21.10 53.26 19.63
N ILE A 56 21.56 52.88 18.43
CA ILE A 56 22.10 53.79 17.40
C ILE A 56 21.40 53.63 16.04
N SER A 57 20.27 52.89 16.00
CA SER A 57 19.49 52.69 14.78
C SER A 57 18.79 53.99 14.36
N THR A 58 18.81 54.31 13.06
CA THR A 58 18.28 55.58 12.53
C THR A 58 16.77 55.55 12.25
N ARG A 59 16.08 54.46 12.61
CA ARG A 59 14.65 54.23 12.32
C ARG A 59 13.75 55.22 13.09
N ARG A 60 12.85 55.91 12.37
CA ARG A 60 11.84 56.83 12.95
C ARG A 60 10.42 56.34 12.64
N ALA A 61 9.48 56.57 13.56
CA ALA A 61 8.05 56.30 13.36
C ALA A 61 7.37 57.40 12.50
N PRO A 62 6.35 57.12 11.66
CA PRO A 62 5.80 55.80 11.34
C PRO A 62 6.85 55.01 10.55
N TYR A 63 7.16 53.82 11.04
CA TYR A 63 8.31 53.02 10.64
C TYR A 63 8.27 52.75 9.12
N GLN A 64 8.92 53.61 8.35
CA GLN A 64 9.22 53.46 6.94
C GLN A 64 10.74 53.38 6.81
N ASP A 65 11.17 52.36 6.07
CA ASP A 65 12.55 52.07 5.80
C ASP A 65 13.19 53.20 4.98
N SER A 66 14.13 53.94 5.56
CA SER A 66 14.92 54.94 4.83
C SER A 66 16.13 54.33 4.12
N SER A 67 16.48 53.06 4.38
CA SER A 67 17.74 52.46 3.91
C SER A 67 17.64 51.26 2.97
N GLY A 68 16.58 50.45 3.05
CA GLY A 68 16.31 49.33 2.13
C GLY A 68 17.01 48.01 2.46
N ILE A 69 17.78 47.93 3.56
CA ILE A 69 18.81 46.89 3.76
C ILE A 69 18.30 45.69 4.57
N PHE A 70 17.80 45.90 5.79
CA PHE A 70 17.11 44.87 6.58
C PHE A 70 16.12 45.51 7.56
N TRP A 71 15.06 44.80 7.90
CA TRP A 71 13.89 45.32 8.62
C TRP A 71 13.65 44.65 9.99
N ASP A 72 14.07 43.40 10.13
CA ASP A 72 13.87 42.56 11.31
C ASP A 72 14.99 41.53 11.43
N ASN A 73 14.95 40.72 12.49
CA ASN A 73 15.96 39.71 12.73
C ASN A 73 16.02 38.64 11.64
N ASP A 74 14.88 38.33 10.99
CA ASP A 74 14.82 37.33 9.92
C ASP A 74 15.55 37.83 8.66
N SER A 75 15.30 39.08 8.26
CA SER A 75 16.02 39.71 7.14
C SER A 75 17.49 40.00 7.47
N LEU A 76 17.83 40.32 8.73
CA LEU A 76 19.23 40.41 9.17
C LEU A 76 19.94 39.05 9.08
N ALA A 77 19.29 37.97 9.51
CA ALA A 77 19.85 36.62 9.42
C ALA A 77 20.08 36.18 7.97
N ALA A 78 19.13 36.47 7.07
CA ALA A 78 19.29 36.23 5.63
C ALA A 78 20.45 37.03 5.03
N LEU A 79 20.60 38.31 5.40
CA LEU A 79 21.70 39.15 4.95
C LEU A 79 23.05 38.63 5.44
N LEU A 80 23.15 38.28 6.72
CA LEU A 80 24.37 37.71 7.30
C LEU A 80 24.75 36.37 6.66
N ALA A 81 23.76 35.50 6.40
CA ALA A 81 24.01 34.23 5.72
C ALA A 81 24.63 34.43 4.33
N LEU A 82 24.19 35.45 3.60
CA LEU A 82 24.76 35.82 2.30
C LEU A 82 26.17 36.42 2.43
N GLU A 83 26.35 37.38 3.33
CA GLU A 83 27.64 38.05 3.50
C GLU A 83 28.72 37.11 4.01
N LEU A 84 28.36 36.16 4.89
CA LEU A 84 29.27 35.16 5.45
C LEU A 84 29.39 33.91 4.58
N LYS A 85 28.60 33.80 3.51
CA LYS A 85 28.53 32.62 2.62
C LYS A 85 28.25 31.33 3.40
N ALA A 86 27.21 31.35 4.23
CA ALA A 86 26.80 30.19 5.02
C ALA A 86 26.32 29.04 4.12
N ASP A 87 26.58 27.78 4.51
CA ASP A 87 26.11 26.60 3.76
C ASP A 87 24.60 26.36 3.92
N LEU A 88 24.02 26.82 5.03
CA LEU A 88 22.61 26.64 5.38
C LEU A 88 22.15 27.73 6.35
N LEU A 89 20.95 28.25 6.13
CA LEU A 89 20.25 29.11 7.09
C LEU A 89 19.06 28.36 7.71
N ILE A 90 18.97 28.32 9.03
CA ILE A 90 17.82 27.74 9.76
C ILE A 90 17.07 28.87 10.46
N LEU A 91 15.80 29.06 10.11
CA LEU A 91 14.90 30.01 10.76
C LEU A 91 13.95 29.24 11.70
N LEU A 92 13.99 29.57 12.98
CA LEU A 92 13.13 28.95 13.98
C LEU A 92 11.79 29.70 14.09
N SER A 93 10.71 28.94 14.12
CA SER A 93 9.33 29.42 14.21
C SER A 93 8.59 28.79 15.39
N ASP A 94 7.43 29.35 15.72
CA ASP A 94 6.49 28.79 16.70
C ASP A 94 5.62 27.65 16.12
N VAL A 95 5.62 27.49 14.79
CA VAL A 95 4.96 26.43 14.03
C VAL A 95 5.98 25.47 13.41
N GLU A 96 5.55 24.27 13.00
CA GLU A 96 6.45 23.23 12.44
C GLU A 96 7.10 23.65 11.11
N GLY A 97 6.47 24.55 10.36
CA GLY A 97 6.96 25.10 9.11
C GLY A 97 5.84 25.89 8.42
N LEU A 98 5.88 25.93 7.09
CA LEU A 98 4.88 26.61 6.27
C LEU A 98 3.72 25.67 5.96
N TYR A 99 2.49 26.13 6.12
CA TYR A 99 1.28 25.32 5.87
C TYR A 99 0.49 25.87 4.67
N THR A 100 -0.34 25.01 4.05
CA THR A 100 -1.27 25.40 2.97
C THR A 100 -2.43 26.30 3.46
N GLY A 101 -2.60 26.45 4.77
CA GLY A 101 -3.59 27.30 5.43
C GLY A 101 -3.25 27.50 6.92
N PRO A 102 -4.16 28.01 7.76
CA PRO A 102 -3.90 28.17 9.20
C PRO A 102 -3.52 26.82 9.85
N PRO A 103 -2.45 26.74 10.67
CA PRO A 103 -2.03 25.47 11.30
C PRO A 103 -3.08 24.84 12.24
N SER A 104 -4.05 25.64 12.70
CA SER A 104 -5.18 25.18 13.51
C SER A 104 -6.31 24.52 12.70
N ASP A 105 -6.28 24.62 11.36
CA ASP A 105 -7.26 23.96 10.48
C ASP A 105 -6.84 22.51 10.21
N PRO A 106 -7.71 21.51 10.49
CA PRO A 106 -7.44 20.10 10.21
C PRO A 106 -7.12 19.77 8.75
N ASN A 107 -7.56 20.62 7.80
CA ASN A 107 -7.28 20.44 6.38
C ASN A 107 -5.94 21.07 5.93
N SER A 108 -5.28 21.80 6.83
CA SER A 108 -4.02 22.47 6.55
C SER A 108 -2.87 21.49 6.56
N LYS A 109 -2.05 21.49 5.51
CA LYS A 109 -0.93 20.56 5.36
C LYS A 109 0.40 21.29 5.39
N LEU A 110 1.39 20.68 6.04
CA LEU A 110 2.75 21.19 6.06
C LEU A 110 3.37 21.07 4.65
N ILE A 111 3.84 22.20 4.13
CA ILE A 111 4.59 22.31 2.89
C ILE A 111 6.04 21.99 3.22
N HIS A 112 6.55 20.87 2.74
CA HIS A 112 7.93 20.47 3.04
C HIS A 112 8.98 21.11 2.13
N THR A 113 8.60 21.48 0.90
CA THR A 113 9.48 22.14 -0.06
C THR A 113 8.74 23.30 -0.69
N PHE A 114 9.22 24.52 -0.47
CA PHE A 114 8.63 25.71 -1.04
C PHE A 114 9.07 25.89 -2.50
N VAL A 115 8.12 25.74 -3.41
CA VAL A 115 8.24 26.12 -4.83
C VAL A 115 7.50 27.43 -5.06
N LYS A 116 8.23 28.47 -5.47
CA LYS A 116 7.70 29.84 -5.57
C LYS A 116 6.52 29.93 -6.55
N GLU A 117 6.64 29.32 -7.71
CA GLU A 117 5.62 29.34 -8.77
C GLU A 117 4.31 28.66 -8.37
N LYS A 118 4.35 27.73 -7.40
CA LYS A 118 3.18 27.01 -6.89
C LYS A 118 2.58 27.70 -5.66
N HIS A 119 3.42 28.05 -4.69
CA HIS A 119 2.95 28.40 -3.35
C HIS A 119 2.88 29.90 -3.08
N GLN A 120 3.50 30.76 -3.91
CA GLN A 120 3.56 32.21 -3.64
C GLN A 120 2.17 32.86 -3.60
N ASP A 121 1.22 32.35 -4.39
CA ASP A 121 -0.14 32.89 -4.51
C ASP A 121 -1.19 32.10 -3.69
N GLU A 122 -0.84 30.92 -3.18
CA GLU A 122 -1.75 30.02 -2.44
C GLU A 122 -1.72 30.22 -0.91
N ILE A 123 -0.66 30.84 -0.37
CA ILE A 123 -0.47 30.94 1.09
C ILE A 123 -1.19 32.16 1.65
N THR A 124 -2.11 31.91 2.60
CA THR A 124 -2.75 32.97 3.41
C THR A 124 -1.98 33.15 4.71
N PHE A 125 -1.37 34.33 4.93
CA PHE A 125 -0.64 34.63 6.16
C PHE A 125 -1.57 35.19 7.24
N GLY A 126 -1.53 34.59 8.44
CA GLY A 126 -2.29 35.07 9.61
C GLY A 126 -1.70 36.32 10.28
N ASP A 127 -2.49 36.95 11.14
CA ASP A 127 -2.14 38.19 11.84
C ASP A 127 -0.95 38.05 12.81
N LYS A 128 -0.24 39.17 12.99
CA LYS A 128 1.03 39.30 13.75
C LYS A 128 0.91 38.79 15.20
N SER A 129 1.94 38.08 15.67
CA SER A 129 2.03 37.68 17.09
C SER A 129 2.32 38.88 18.01
N ARG A 130 1.85 38.80 19.26
CA ARG A 130 1.83 39.91 20.24
C ARG A 130 3.22 40.33 20.76
N LEU A 131 4.26 39.54 20.51
CA LEU A 131 5.63 39.76 21.04
C LEU A 131 6.73 39.81 19.97
N GLY A 132 6.42 39.49 18.70
CA GLY A 132 7.36 39.52 17.59
C GLY A 132 7.04 40.64 16.60
N ARG A 133 8.06 41.38 16.14
CA ARG A 133 7.87 42.45 15.14
C ARG A 133 7.69 41.94 13.70
N GLY A 134 7.99 40.67 13.43
CA GLY A 134 7.83 40.00 12.12
C GLY A 134 6.96 38.75 12.22
N GLY A 135 5.92 38.65 11.38
CA GLY A 135 5.08 37.44 11.27
C GLY A 135 5.67 36.42 10.30
N MET A 136 4.97 35.31 10.05
CA MET A 136 5.40 34.27 9.09
C MET A 136 5.71 34.83 7.69
N THR A 137 5.04 35.90 7.27
CA THR A 137 5.32 36.61 6.01
C THR A 137 6.77 37.11 5.93
N ALA A 138 7.32 37.64 7.03
CA ALA A 138 8.68 38.16 7.06
C ALA A 138 9.72 37.04 6.99
N LYS A 139 9.47 35.93 7.71
CA LYS A 139 10.29 34.71 7.63
C LYS A 139 10.33 34.13 6.22
N VAL A 140 9.17 33.99 5.58
CA VAL A 140 9.09 33.50 4.21
C VAL A 140 9.81 34.44 3.24
N LYS A 141 9.64 35.76 3.38
CA LYS A 141 10.33 36.72 2.52
C LYS A 141 11.85 36.65 2.68
N ALA A 142 12.34 36.54 3.92
CA ALA A 142 13.77 36.37 4.20
C ALA A 142 14.31 35.05 3.65
N ALA A 143 13.58 33.94 3.86
CA ALA A 143 13.94 32.62 3.35
C ALA A 143 14.00 32.58 1.82
N VAL A 144 13.01 33.16 1.13
CA VAL A 144 13.01 33.27 -0.33
C VAL A 144 14.19 34.10 -0.82
N ASN A 145 14.47 35.25 -0.20
CA ASN A 145 15.59 36.09 -0.62
C ASN A 145 16.94 35.38 -0.50
N ALA A 146 17.21 34.68 0.62
CA ALA A 146 18.44 33.93 0.81
C ALA A 146 18.53 32.70 -0.12
N ALA A 147 17.45 31.93 -0.26
CA ALA A 147 17.38 30.75 -1.13
C ALA A 147 17.67 31.06 -2.59
N TYR A 148 17.09 32.12 -3.13
CA TYR A 148 17.29 32.52 -4.52
C TYR A 148 18.63 33.24 -4.77
N ALA A 149 19.32 33.64 -3.70
CA ALA A 149 20.68 34.16 -3.76
C ALA A 149 21.74 33.07 -3.51
N GLY A 150 21.33 31.80 -3.43
CA GLY A 150 22.22 30.63 -3.41
C GLY A 150 22.43 29.99 -2.03
N ILE A 151 21.71 30.43 -0.98
CA ILE A 151 21.82 29.86 0.36
C ILE A 151 20.57 29.03 0.69
N PRO A 152 20.65 27.69 0.82
CA PRO A 152 19.53 26.88 1.26
C PRO A 152 18.97 27.37 2.59
N VAL A 153 17.64 27.42 2.72
CA VAL A 153 16.98 27.86 3.96
C VAL A 153 15.97 26.83 4.44
N ILE A 154 15.92 26.57 5.74
CA ILE A 154 14.88 25.74 6.36
C ILE A 154 14.14 26.54 7.42
N ILE A 155 12.81 26.57 7.34
CA ILE A 155 11.94 27.08 8.40
C ILE A 155 11.42 25.87 9.20
N THR A 156 11.67 25.84 10.51
CA THR A 156 11.25 24.73 11.38
C THR A 156 10.86 25.21 12.77
N SER A 157 10.17 24.38 13.56
CA SER A 157 9.79 24.75 14.93
C SER A 157 11.00 24.86 15.86
N GLY A 158 11.04 25.93 16.65
CA GLY A 158 12.00 26.13 17.75
C GLY A 158 11.61 25.45 19.06
N TYR A 159 10.42 24.85 19.17
CA TYR A 159 9.97 24.15 20.39
C TYR A 159 10.47 22.70 20.49
N SER A 160 10.94 22.12 19.38
CA SER A 160 11.46 20.76 19.35
C SER A 160 12.98 20.76 19.46
N ALA A 161 13.50 20.16 20.54
CA ALA A 161 14.91 20.18 20.91
C ALA A 161 15.85 19.54 19.87
N GLU A 162 15.34 18.67 18.99
CA GLU A 162 16.14 17.91 18.02
C GLU A 162 16.06 18.46 16.60
N ASN A 163 15.28 19.51 16.34
CA ASN A 163 14.99 19.92 14.96
C ASN A 163 16.25 20.41 14.21
N ILE A 164 17.17 21.10 14.89
CA ILE A 164 18.43 21.55 14.28
C ILE A 164 19.30 20.34 13.88
N ASP A 165 19.46 19.35 14.76
CA ASP A 165 20.22 18.12 14.47
C ASP A 165 19.57 17.31 13.34
N LYS A 166 18.25 17.15 13.35
CA LYS A 166 17.51 16.45 12.29
C LYS A 166 17.70 17.12 10.93
N VAL A 167 17.67 18.45 10.89
CA VAL A 167 17.94 19.24 9.69
C VAL A 167 19.37 18.99 9.19
N LEU A 168 20.37 19.05 10.07
CA LEU A 168 21.77 18.82 9.70
C LEU A 168 22.04 17.40 9.20
N ARG A 169 21.25 16.41 9.64
CA ARG A 169 21.29 15.03 9.13
C ARG A 169 20.55 14.82 7.81
N GLY A 170 19.94 15.87 7.24
CA GLY A 170 19.19 15.81 5.99
C GLY A 170 17.81 15.16 6.12
N LEU A 171 17.26 15.07 7.33
CA LEU A 171 15.88 14.58 7.53
C LEU A 171 14.87 15.65 7.11
N ARG A 172 13.72 15.20 6.60
CA ARG A 172 12.63 16.06 6.12
C ARG A 172 11.88 16.71 7.30
N VAL A 173 12.42 17.80 7.84
CA VAL A 173 11.85 18.56 8.96
C VAL A 173 11.58 20.01 8.54
N GLY A 174 10.37 20.49 8.81
CA GLY A 174 9.93 21.83 8.43
C GLY A 174 9.80 22.02 6.92
N THR A 175 10.08 23.24 6.47
CA THR A 175 9.95 23.66 5.06
C THR A 175 11.30 24.08 4.48
N LEU A 176 11.75 23.41 3.43
CA LEU A 176 12.95 23.73 2.66
C LEU A 176 12.66 24.80 1.59
N PHE A 177 13.54 25.78 1.50
CA PHE A 177 13.60 26.80 0.44
C PHE A 177 14.94 26.65 -0.29
N HIS A 178 14.88 26.49 -1.61
CA HIS A 178 16.07 26.35 -2.44
C HIS A 178 15.82 26.92 -3.85
N GLN A 179 16.84 27.49 -4.49
CA GLN A 179 16.72 28.01 -5.87
C GLN A 179 16.28 26.92 -6.88
N ASP A 180 16.79 25.70 -6.67
CA ASP A 180 16.51 24.51 -7.48
C ASP A 180 15.36 23.67 -6.90
N ALA A 181 14.59 24.21 -5.96
CA ALA A 181 13.48 23.50 -5.33
C ALA A 181 12.52 22.90 -6.38
N ARG A 182 12.30 23.56 -7.52
CA ARG A 182 11.47 23.02 -8.62
C ARG A 182 12.03 21.76 -9.31
N LEU A 183 13.33 21.52 -9.21
CA LEU A 183 14.00 20.35 -9.81
C LEU A 183 13.98 19.13 -8.88
N TRP A 184 13.84 19.37 -7.58
CA TRP A 184 13.91 18.34 -6.53
C TRP A 184 12.59 18.13 -5.81
N ALA A 185 11.74 19.15 -5.77
CA ALA A 185 10.33 18.97 -5.49
C ALA A 185 9.84 18.00 -6.55
N PRO A 186 9.28 16.86 -6.14
CA PRO A 186 8.70 15.94 -7.10
C PRO A 186 7.72 16.74 -7.96
N ILE A 187 7.91 16.72 -9.28
CA ILE A 187 6.88 17.12 -10.26
C ILE A 187 5.59 16.27 -10.06
N THR A 188 5.66 15.25 -9.21
CA THR A 188 4.58 14.39 -8.73
C THR A 188 4.14 14.73 -7.30
N ASP A 189 3.94 15.99 -6.98
CA ASP A 189 3.08 16.40 -5.85
C ASP A 189 1.58 16.28 -6.26
N SER A 190 1.27 15.31 -7.11
CA SER A 190 -0.04 14.66 -7.16
C SER A 190 -0.11 13.92 -5.84
N ASN A 191 -0.76 14.54 -4.86
CA ASN A 191 -1.02 13.97 -3.56
C ASN A 191 -1.54 12.53 -3.77
N ALA A 192 -1.19 11.55 -2.94
CA ALA A 192 -1.63 10.16 -3.13
C ALA A 192 -3.17 10.05 -3.29
N ARG A 193 -3.88 11.04 -2.71
CA ARG A 193 -5.31 11.32 -2.92
C ARG A 193 -5.67 11.67 -4.36
N ASP A 194 -4.92 12.51 -5.06
CA ASP A 194 -5.21 12.92 -6.45
C ASP A 194 -5.12 11.71 -7.40
N MET A 195 -4.18 10.79 -7.15
CA MET A 195 -4.14 9.51 -7.87
C MET A 195 -5.40 8.69 -7.61
N ALA A 196 -5.83 8.57 -6.35
CA ALA A 196 -7.04 7.86 -5.98
C ALA A 196 -8.30 8.46 -6.61
N VAL A 197 -8.42 9.79 -6.59
CA VAL A 197 -9.53 10.54 -7.19
C VAL A 197 -9.54 10.38 -8.70
N ALA A 198 -8.38 10.52 -9.35
CA ALA A 198 -8.26 10.33 -10.80
C ALA A 198 -8.62 8.88 -11.21
N ALA A 199 -8.20 7.87 -10.44
CA ALA A 199 -8.60 6.49 -10.67
C ALA A 199 -10.12 6.30 -10.56
N ARG A 200 -10.77 6.95 -9.58
CA ARG A 200 -12.24 6.94 -9.41
C ARG A 200 -12.96 7.62 -10.58
N GLU A 201 -12.45 8.74 -11.07
CA GLU A 201 -13.05 9.44 -12.20
C GLU A 201 -12.90 8.65 -13.51
N SER A 202 -11.72 8.11 -13.77
CA SER A 202 -11.47 7.25 -14.93
C SER A 202 -12.27 5.95 -14.86
N SER A 203 -12.49 5.37 -13.68
CA SER A 203 -13.31 4.16 -13.55
C SER A 203 -14.78 4.41 -13.92
N ARG A 204 -15.33 5.59 -13.59
CA ARG A 204 -16.68 5.99 -14.05
C ARG A 204 -16.76 6.09 -15.57
N LYS A 205 -15.71 6.59 -16.23
CA LYS A 205 -15.63 6.64 -17.70
C LYS A 205 -15.53 5.23 -18.30
N LEU A 206 -14.74 4.34 -17.68
CA LEU A 206 -14.65 2.93 -18.06
C LEU A 206 -16.01 2.21 -17.94
N GLN A 207 -16.75 2.48 -16.87
CA GLN A 207 -18.09 1.93 -16.65
C GLN A 207 -19.14 2.40 -17.66
N ALA A 208 -18.94 3.59 -18.26
CA ALA A 208 -19.82 4.13 -19.29
C ALA A 208 -19.61 3.50 -20.68
N LEU A 209 -18.52 2.76 -20.87
CA LEU A 209 -18.26 2.04 -22.12
C LEU A 209 -19.18 0.83 -22.30
N SER A 210 -19.29 0.35 -23.55
CA SER A 210 -19.93 -0.94 -23.82
C SER A 210 -19.07 -2.11 -23.33
N SER A 211 -19.65 -3.30 -23.20
CA SER A 211 -18.89 -4.52 -22.90
C SER A 211 -17.82 -4.78 -23.97
N GLU A 212 -18.16 -4.59 -25.25
CA GLU A 212 -17.24 -4.82 -26.37
C GLU A 212 -16.06 -3.86 -26.33
N ASP A 213 -16.26 -2.60 -25.97
CA ASP A 213 -15.17 -1.64 -25.83
C ASP A 213 -14.24 -2.01 -24.66
N ARG A 214 -14.79 -2.42 -23.51
CA ARG A 214 -13.98 -2.91 -22.37
C ARG A 214 -13.22 -4.19 -22.72
N LYS A 215 -13.86 -5.10 -23.45
CA LYS A 215 -13.23 -6.31 -23.99
C LYS A 215 -12.06 -5.94 -24.90
N LYS A 216 -12.26 -4.98 -25.81
CA LYS A 216 -11.21 -4.49 -26.71
C LYS A 216 -10.00 -3.97 -25.94
N ILE A 217 -10.19 -3.21 -24.86
CA ILE A 217 -9.07 -2.73 -24.02
C ILE A 217 -8.20 -3.90 -23.53
N LEU A 218 -8.82 -4.99 -23.06
CA LEU A 218 -8.09 -6.18 -22.59
C LEU A 218 -7.35 -6.89 -23.73
N LEU A 219 -7.96 -6.99 -24.91
CA LEU A 219 -7.30 -7.55 -26.09
C LEU A 219 -6.09 -6.70 -26.52
N ASP A 220 -6.25 -5.38 -26.55
CA ASP A 220 -5.18 -4.43 -26.87
C ASP A 220 -4.02 -4.53 -25.86
N ILE A 221 -4.32 -4.72 -24.56
CA ILE A 221 -3.31 -4.97 -23.53
C ILE A 221 -2.56 -6.28 -23.79
N ALA A 222 -3.27 -7.36 -24.14
CA ALA A 222 -2.64 -8.65 -24.42
C ALA A 222 -1.66 -8.56 -25.61
N ASP A 223 -2.07 -7.89 -26.68
CA ASP A 223 -1.23 -7.65 -27.85
C ASP A 223 -0.03 -6.74 -27.53
N ALA A 224 -0.23 -5.71 -26.71
CA ALA A 224 0.82 -4.80 -26.26
C ALA A 224 1.89 -5.51 -25.41
N LEU A 225 1.49 -6.44 -24.53
CA LEU A 225 2.42 -7.26 -23.75
C LEU A 225 3.32 -8.11 -24.65
N GLU A 226 2.74 -8.77 -25.65
CA GLU A 226 3.47 -9.60 -26.61
C GLU A 226 4.40 -8.77 -27.51
N ALA A 227 3.96 -7.60 -27.95
CA ALA A 227 4.78 -6.67 -28.74
C ALA A 227 5.98 -6.11 -27.96
N ASN A 228 5.88 -6.02 -26.62
CA ASN A 228 6.91 -5.43 -25.75
C ASN A 228 7.75 -6.46 -24.97
N VAL A 229 7.70 -7.75 -25.31
CA VAL A 229 8.44 -8.84 -24.62
C VAL A 229 9.91 -8.49 -24.41
N THR A 230 10.59 -7.99 -25.44
CA THR A 230 12.02 -7.65 -25.40
C THR A 230 12.31 -6.55 -24.37
N THR A 231 11.50 -5.49 -24.35
CA THR A 231 11.65 -4.35 -23.44
C THR A 231 11.34 -4.74 -21.99
N ILE A 232 10.26 -5.51 -21.78
CA ILE A 232 9.87 -6.00 -20.46
C ILE A 232 10.97 -6.88 -19.87
N LYS A 233 11.54 -7.79 -20.68
CA LYS A 233 12.63 -8.68 -20.26
C LYS A 233 13.87 -7.89 -19.88
N ALA A 234 14.26 -6.90 -20.68
CA ALA A 234 15.45 -6.08 -20.40
C ALA A 234 15.36 -5.36 -19.04
N GLU A 235 14.21 -4.73 -18.73
CA GLU A 235 14.02 -4.08 -17.43
C GLU A 235 13.91 -5.08 -16.27
N ASN A 236 13.31 -6.25 -16.50
CA ASN A 236 13.24 -7.31 -15.49
C ASN A 236 14.61 -7.91 -15.15
N GLU A 237 15.47 -8.09 -16.14
CA GLU A 237 16.85 -8.58 -15.93
C GLU A 237 17.65 -7.64 -15.02
N LEU A 238 17.46 -6.33 -15.14
CA LEU A 238 18.08 -5.34 -14.26
C LEU A 238 17.56 -5.42 -12.81
N ASP A 239 16.25 -5.61 -12.63
CA ASP A 239 15.66 -5.83 -11.31
C ASP A 239 16.17 -7.13 -10.68
N VAL A 240 16.23 -8.23 -11.45
CA VAL A 240 16.71 -9.54 -11.00
C VAL A 240 18.18 -9.47 -10.58
N ALA A 241 19.04 -8.84 -11.39
CA ALA A 241 20.45 -8.64 -11.05
C ALA A 241 20.60 -7.82 -9.76
N SER A 242 19.87 -6.70 -9.64
CA SER A 242 19.88 -5.86 -8.44
C SER A 242 19.39 -6.61 -7.20
N ALA A 243 18.38 -7.48 -7.34
CA ALA A 243 17.85 -8.29 -6.25
C ALA A 243 18.84 -9.37 -5.79
N GLN A 244 19.54 -10.00 -6.72
CA GLN A 244 20.60 -10.98 -6.42
C GLN A 244 21.79 -10.30 -5.71
N GLU A 245 22.24 -9.15 -6.19
CA GLU A 245 23.30 -8.37 -5.55
C GLU A 245 22.91 -7.89 -4.14
N ALA A 246 21.65 -7.56 -3.93
CA ALA A 246 21.11 -7.20 -2.62
C ALA A 246 20.90 -8.40 -1.66
N GLY A 247 21.23 -9.63 -2.09
CA GLY A 247 21.11 -10.84 -1.27
C GLY A 247 19.67 -11.29 -1.02
N LEU A 248 18.75 -11.03 -1.96
CA LEU A 248 17.37 -11.51 -1.85
C LEU A 248 17.33 -13.04 -1.98
N GLU A 249 16.52 -13.69 -1.14
CA GLU A 249 16.33 -15.15 -1.12
C GLU A 249 15.97 -15.70 -2.51
N GLU A 250 16.53 -16.86 -2.87
CA GLU A 250 16.37 -17.48 -4.20
C GLU A 250 14.89 -17.71 -4.57
N SER A 251 14.06 -18.08 -3.59
CA SER A 251 12.62 -18.26 -3.76
C SER A 251 11.88 -16.97 -4.12
N MET A 252 12.36 -15.81 -3.66
CA MET A 252 11.81 -14.50 -3.97
C MET A 252 12.30 -14.00 -5.33
N VAL A 253 13.57 -14.28 -5.67
CA VAL A 253 14.10 -14.01 -7.02
C VAL A 253 13.35 -14.82 -8.07
N ALA A 254 13.05 -16.10 -7.82
CA ALA A 254 12.28 -16.94 -8.75
C ALA A 254 10.86 -16.38 -9.05
N ARG A 255 10.25 -15.69 -8.09
CA ARG A 255 8.96 -14.99 -8.26
C ARG A 255 9.10 -13.71 -9.09
N LEU A 256 10.25 -13.04 -9.01
CA LEU A 256 10.54 -11.80 -9.74
C LEU A 256 10.79 -12.02 -11.24
N VAL A 257 11.36 -13.16 -11.63
CA VAL A 257 11.76 -13.44 -13.03
C VAL A 257 10.56 -13.48 -13.99
N MET A 258 10.64 -12.72 -15.08
CA MET A 258 9.67 -12.66 -16.18
C MET A 258 10.25 -13.30 -17.44
N THR A 259 9.87 -14.56 -17.70
CA THR A 259 10.28 -15.25 -18.93
C THR A 259 9.34 -14.93 -20.09
N PRO A 260 9.76 -15.09 -21.36
CA PRO A 260 8.87 -14.95 -22.51
C PRO A 260 7.62 -15.83 -22.41
N GLY A 261 7.78 -17.06 -21.89
CA GLY A 261 6.66 -17.97 -21.64
C GLY A 261 5.68 -17.44 -20.58
N LYS A 262 6.16 -16.80 -19.51
CA LYS A 262 5.29 -16.12 -18.54
C LYS A 262 4.52 -14.97 -19.18
N ILE A 263 5.17 -14.14 -20.00
CA ILE A 263 4.50 -13.00 -20.67
C ILE A 263 3.40 -13.51 -21.63
N SER A 264 3.68 -14.54 -22.43
CA SER A 264 2.68 -15.15 -23.32
C SER A 264 1.52 -15.77 -22.54
N SER A 265 1.80 -16.46 -21.42
CA SER A 265 0.76 -17.00 -20.53
C SER A 265 -0.12 -15.90 -19.91
N LEU A 266 0.48 -14.77 -19.53
CA LEU A 266 -0.25 -13.60 -19.05
C LEU A 266 -1.17 -13.05 -20.14
N ALA A 267 -0.65 -12.82 -21.35
CA ALA A 267 -1.46 -12.34 -22.48
C ALA A 267 -2.64 -13.29 -22.79
N ALA A 268 -2.41 -14.61 -22.79
CA ALA A 268 -3.48 -15.60 -22.94
C ALA A 268 -4.53 -15.51 -21.82
N SER A 269 -4.10 -15.31 -20.57
CA SER A 269 -4.99 -15.13 -19.42
C SER A 269 -5.83 -13.86 -19.54
N VAL A 270 -5.25 -12.75 -20.03
CA VAL A 270 -5.97 -11.50 -20.29
C VAL A 270 -7.04 -11.70 -21.38
N ARG A 271 -6.71 -12.40 -22.47
CA ARG A 271 -7.71 -12.73 -23.52
C ARG A 271 -8.85 -13.58 -22.98
N LYS A 272 -8.55 -14.57 -22.14
CA LYS A 272 -9.59 -15.38 -21.47
C LYS A 272 -10.53 -14.52 -20.60
N LEU A 273 -9.99 -13.55 -19.85
CA LEU A 273 -10.82 -12.60 -19.08
C LEU A 273 -11.67 -11.71 -19.99
N ALA A 274 -11.15 -11.32 -21.16
CA ALA A 274 -11.85 -10.51 -22.15
C ALA A 274 -13.06 -11.25 -22.74
N ASP A 275 -12.95 -12.58 -22.90
CA ASP A 275 -14.02 -13.44 -23.44
C ASP A 275 -15.09 -13.86 -22.42
N MET A 276 -14.93 -13.52 -21.14
CA MET A 276 -15.97 -13.77 -20.13
C MET A 276 -17.25 -12.98 -20.42
N GLU A 277 -18.39 -13.43 -19.87
CA GLU A 277 -19.63 -12.64 -19.87
C GLU A 277 -19.41 -11.28 -19.17
N ASP A 278 -20.15 -10.25 -19.57
CA ASP A 278 -20.01 -8.92 -18.98
C ASP A 278 -20.42 -8.90 -17.51
N PRO A 279 -19.49 -8.65 -16.57
CA PRO A 279 -19.81 -8.72 -15.16
C PRO A 279 -20.61 -7.52 -14.66
N ILE A 280 -20.61 -6.40 -15.40
CA ILE A 280 -21.16 -5.12 -14.94
C ILE A 280 -22.63 -4.99 -15.33
N GLY A 281 -23.50 -4.64 -14.38
CA GLY A 281 -24.91 -4.36 -14.66
C GLY A 281 -25.79 -5.59 -14.85
N ARG A 282 -25.27 -6.80 -14.59
CA ARG A 282 -26.04 -8.04 -14.62
C ARG A 282 -27.19 -7.98 -13.62
N VAL A 283 -28.40 -8.25 -14.07
CA VAL A 283 -29.58 -8.31 -13.19
C VAL A 283 -29.53 -9.61 -12.39
N LEU A 284 -29.50 -9.51 -11.07
CA LEU A 284 -29.41 -10.63 -10.13
C LEU A 284 -30.77 -10.98 -9.51
N LYS A 285 -31.63 -9.96 -9.32
CA LYS A 285 -33.00 -10.11 -8.85
C LYS A 285 -33.87 -9.04 -9.50
N LYS A 286 -35.09 -9.39 -9.88
CA LYS A 286 -36.08 -8.45 -10.41
C LYS A 286 -37.44 -8.74 -9.78
N THR A 287 -38.09 -7.70 -9.27
CA THR A 287 -39.36 -7.82 -8.55
C THR A 287 -40.25 -6.64 -8.91
N GLU A 288 -41.50 -6.89 -9.27
CA GLU A 288 -42.54 -5.87 -9.26
C GLU A 288 -42.98 -5.68 -7.81
N VAL A 289 -42.66 -4.53 -7.23
CA VAL A 289 -42.97 -4.23 -5.83
C VAL A 289 -44.44 -3.85 -5.68
N ALA A 290 -44.97 -3.10 -6.64
CA ALA A 290 -46.36 -2.69 -6.79
C ALA A 290 -46.66 -2.44 -8.27
N ASP A 291 -47.93 -2.20 -8.64
CA ASP A 291 -48.31 -1.95 -10.04
C ASP A 291 -47.42 -0.87 -10.72
N GLY A 292 -46.68 -1.29 -11.74
CA GLY A 292 -45.77 -0.43 -12.49
C GLY A 292 -44.59 0.12 -11.69
N LEU A 293 -44.25 -0.49 -10.54
CA LEU A 293 -43.10 -0.16 -9.69
C LEU A 293 -42.14 -1.35 -9.65
N VAL A 294 -41.09 -1.28 -10.47
CA VAL A 294 -40.16 -2.40 -10.71
C VAL A 294 -38.83 -2.12 -10.02
N LEU A 295 -38.38 -3.08 -9.22
CA LEU A 295 -37.13 -3.08 -8.48
C LEU A 295 -36.16 -4.13 -9.07
N GLU A 296 -34.96 -3.69 -9.42
CA GLU A 296 -33.87 -4.54 -9.93
C GLU A 296 -32.67 -4.48 -9.00
N LYS A 297 -32.13 -5.65 -8.60
CA LYS A 297 -30.80 -5.76 -7.99
C LYS A 297 -29.80 -6.08 -9.08
N THR A 298 -28.82 -5.21 -9.33
CA THR A 298 -27.80 -5.41 -10.37
C THR A 298 -26.41 -5.51 -9.77
N SER A 299 -25.49 -6.22 -10.43
CA SER A 299 -24.06 -6.12 -10.14
C SER A 299 -23.54 -4.72 -10.44
N SER A 300 -22.52 -4.28 -9.70
CA SER A 300 -21.87 -2.98 -9.83
C SER A 300 -20.41 -3.10 -9.41
N PRO A 301 -19.47 -2.36 -10.01
CA PRO A 301 -18.09 -2.32 -9.53
C PRO A 301 -18.01 -1.79 -8.09
N LEU A 302 -16.95 -2.14 -7.37
CA LEU A 302 -16.69 -1.63 -6.02
C LEU A 302 -16.36 -0.13 -6.03
N GLY A 303 -15.50 0.30 -6.95
CA GLY A 303 -15.05 1.69 -7.06
C GLY A 303 -13.55 1.76 -7.34
N VAL A 304 -12.74 2.03 -6.32
CA VAL A 304 -11.27 2.11 -6.39
C VAL A 304 -10.63 1.05 -5.49
N LEU A 305 -9.70 0.30 -6.07
CA LEU A 305 -8.93 -0.74 -5.41
C LEU A 305 -7.52 -0.24 -5.11
N LEU A 306 -7.00 -0.52 -3.91
CA LEU A 306 -5.58 -0.37 -3.59
C LEU A 306 -4.95 -1.74 -3.40
N ILE A 307 -3.99 -2.10 -4.24
CA ILE A 307 -3.40 -3.43 -4.23
C ILE A 307 -1.90 -3.32 -3.98
N VAL A 308 -1.46 -3.89 -2.86
CA VAL A 308 -0.08 -3.85 -2.37
C VAL A 308 0.52 -5.23 -2.50
N PHE A 309 1.59 -5.40 -3.26
CA PHE A 309 2.15 -6.72 -3.58
C PHE A 309 3.67 -6.76 -3.57
N GLU A 310 4.25 -7.92 -3.27
CA GLU A 310 5.70 -8.14 -3.14
C GLU A 310 6.20 -9.18 -4.16
N SER A 311 7.32 -8.86 -4.81
CA SER A 311 8.18 -9.72 -5.65
C SER A 311 7.47 -10.49 -6.77
N ARG A 312 6.38 -9.94 -7.30
CA ARG A 312 5.52 -10.56 -8.34
C ARG A 312 5.09 -9.54 -9.39
N PRO A 313 5.96 -9.23 -10.38
CA PRO A 313 5.60 -8.32 -11.47
C PRO A 313 4.48 -8.88 -12.36
N ASP A 314 4.35 -10.19 -12.46
CA ASP A 314 3.25 -10.89 -13.14
C ASP A 314 1.87 -10.57 -12.54
N ALA A 315 1.80 -10.43 -11.21
CA ALA A 315 0.57 -10.06 -10.52
C ALA A 315 0.03 -8.69 -10.99
N LEU A 316 0.90 -7.74 -11.34
CA LEU A 316 0.49 -6.41 -11.82
C LEU A 316 -0.47 -6.52 -13.01
N VAL A 317 -0.11 -7.34 -14.00
CA VAL A 317 -0.89 -7.55 -15.22
C VAL A 317 -2.24 -8.20 -14.91
N GLN A 318 -2.24 -9.23 -14.07
CA GLN A 318 -3.46 -9.94 -13.67
C GLN A 318 -4.43 -9.00 -12.93
N ILE A 319 -3.90 -8.25 -11.96
CA ILE A 319 -4.66 -7.30 -11.15
C ILE A 319 -5.26 -6.19 -12.02
N ALA A 320 -4.46 -5.59 -12.90
CA ALA A 320 -4.92 -4.56 -13.82
C ALA A 320 -6.04 -5.07 -14.73
N SER A 321 -5.88 -6.28 -15.28
CA SER A 321 -6.87 -6.90 -16.16
C SER A 321 -8.19 -7.19 -15.45
N LEU A 322 -8.11 -7.69 -14.20
CA LEU A 322 -9.29 -7.90 -13.35
C LEU A 322 -10.00 -6.57 -13.02
N ALA A 323 -9.25 -5.52 -12.68
CA ALA A 323 -9.81 -4.20 -12.39
C ALA A 323 -10.52 -3.61 -13.61
N ILE A 324 -9.91 -3.70 -14.80
CA ILE A 324 -10.53 -3.24 -16.06
C ILE A 324 -11.80 -4.03 -16.36
N ARG A 325 -11.75 -5.37 -16.28
CA ARG A 325 -12.92 -6.22 -16.58
C ARG A 325 -14.07 -5.95 -15.63
N SER A 326 -13.76 -5.72 -14.35
CA SER A 326 -14.74 -5.42 -13.29
C SER A 326 -15.13 -3.95 -13.19
N GLY A 327 -14.58 -3.05 -14.03
CA GLY A 327 -14.95 -1.63 -14.06
C GLY A 327 -14.43 -0.80 -12.89
N ASN A 328 -13.36 -1.24 -12.22
CA ASN A 328 -12.77 -0.58 -11.06
C ASN A 328 -11.58 0.31 -11.45
N GLY A 329 -11.38 1.38 -10.69
CA GLY A 329 -10.15 2.16 -10.67
C GLY A 329 -9.12 1.45 -9.80
N LEU A 330 -7.83 1.67 -10.08
CA LEU A 330 -6.78 0.85 -9.46
C LEU A 330 -5.58 1.70 -9.05
N LEU A 331 -5.13 1.51 -7.81
CA LEU A 331 -3.83 1.93 -7.30
C LEU A 331 -2.98 0.70 -7.01
N LEU A 332 -1.78 0.68 -7.55
CA LEU A 332 -0.84 -0.43 -7.42
C LEU A 332 0.38 0.02 -6.63
N LYS A 333 0.77 -0.78 -5.65
CA LYS A 333 2.06 -0.63 -4.97
C LYS A 333 2.81 -1.95 -4.99
N GLY A 334 3.74 -2.07 -5.92
CA GLY A 334 4.67 -3.20 -5.98
C GLY A 334 5.87 -3.04 -5.04
N GLY A 335 6.57 -4.15 -4.78
CA GLY A 335 7.82 -4.16 -4.02
C GLY A 335 8.95 -3.36 -4.68
N LYS A 336 9.93 -2.92 -3.88
CA LYS A 336 11.05 -2.08 -4.36
C LYS A 336 11.98 -2.85 -5.31
N GLU A 337 12.03 -4.16 -5.14
CA GLU A 337 12.82 -5.13 -5.92
C GLU A 337 12.30 -5.34 -7.34
N ALA A 338 11.05 -4.99 -7.61
CA ALA A 338 10.41 -5.10 -8.93
C ALA A 338 10.14 -3.73 -9.56
N ARG A 339 10.86 -2.68 -9.16
CA ARG A 339 10.53 -1.30 -9.50
C ARG A 339 10.53 -1.06 -11.01
N ARG A 340 11.55 -1.55 -11.73
CA ARG A 340 11.69 -1.33 -13.18
C ARG A 340 10.65 -2.14 -13.94
N SER A 341 10.50 -3.41 -13.57
CA SER A 341 9.51 -4.34 -14.10
C SER A 341 8.09 -3.78 -13.97
N ASN A 342 7.74 -3.27 -12.79
CA ASN A 342 6.42 -2.69 -12.55
C ASN A 342 6.20 -1.41 -13.35
N ALA A 343 7.23 -0.56 -13.49
CA ALA A 343 7.15 0.67 -14.28
C ALA A 343 6.92 0.39 -15.77
N ILE A 344 7.66 -0.56 -16.37
CA ILE A 344 7.48 -0.90 -17.78
C ILE A 344 6.13 -1.59 -18.03
N LEU A 345 5.71 -2.51 -17.16
CA LEU A 345 4.41 -3.17 -17.28
C LEU A 345 3.25 -2.19 -17.11
N HIS A 346 3.34 -1.30 -16.12
CA HIS A 346 2.36 -0.23 -15.93
C HIS A 346 2.23 0.63 -17.17
N LYS A 347 3.36 1.08 -17.73
CA LYS A 347 3.38 1.87 -18.97
C LYS A 347 2.72 1.12 -20.14
N VAL A 348 3.13 -0.12 -20.40
CA VAL A 348 2.57 -0.94 -21.50
C VAL A 348 1.06 -1.09 -21.37
N ILE A 349 0.55 -1.27 -20.15
CA ILE A 349 -0.89 -1.38 -19.89
C ILE A 349 -1.58 -0.04 -20.08
N THR A 350 -1.07 1.05 -19.51
CA THR A 350 -1.73 2.36 -19.59
C THR A 350 -1.73 2.94 -21.00
N ASP A 351 -0.69 2.65 -21.80
CA ASP A 351 -0.59 3.08 -23.20
C ASP A 351 -1.65 2.38 -24.09
N ALA A 352 -2.15 1.21 -23.66
CA ALA A 352 -3.24 0.49 -24.34
C ALA A 352 -4.65 0.97 -23.91
N ILE A 353 -4.76 1.82 -22.87
CA ILE A 353 -6.05 2.37 -22.42
C ILE A 353 -6.42 3.57 -23.30
N PRO A 354 -7.63 3.63 -23.88
CA PRO A 354 -8.04 4.73 -24.72
C PRO A 354 -8.16 6.05 -23.93
N GLU A 355 -7.86 7.16 -24.61
CA GLU A 355 -7.95 8.52 -24.05
C GLU A 355 -9.33 8.86 -23.48
N THR A 356 -10.40 8.23 -23.99
CA THR A 356 -11.77 8.40 -23.48
C THR A 356 -11.92 7.96 -22.02
N VAL A 357 -11.12 6.98 -21.58
CA VAL A 357 -11.02 6.54 -20.18
C VAL A 357 -9.91 7.31 -19.46
N GLY A 358 -8.77 7.45 -20.15
CA GLY A 358 -7.57 8.14 -19.69
C GLY A 358 -6.62 7.22 -18.92
N GLY A 359 -5.30 7.39 -19.15
CA GLY A 359 -4.25 6.57 -18.55
C GLY A 359 -4.15 6.63 -17.03
N LYS A 360 -4.87 7.55 -16.37
CA LYS A 360 -4.94 7.67 -14.90
C LYS A 360 -5.90 6.66 -14.25
N LEU A 361 -6.54 5.78 -15.01
CA LEU A 361 -7.34 4.66 -14.47
C LEU A 361 -6.52 3.80 -13.49
N ILE A 362 -5.24 3.60 -13.82
CA ILE A 362 -4.31 2.79 -13.06
C ILE A 362 -3.17 3.68 -12.58
N GLY A 363 -3.07 3.91 -11.28
CA GLY A 363 -1.98 4.65 -10.65
C GLY A 363 -0.91 3.71 -10.08
N LEU A 364 0.36 3.93 -10.42
CA LEU A 364 1.49 3.21 -9.83
C LEU A 364 2.14 4.05 -8.72
N VAL A 365 1.97 3.61 -7.48
CA VAL A 365 2.56 4.23 -6.28
C VAL A 365 4.01 3.82 -6.19
N THR A 366 4.93 4.79 -6.24
CA THR A 366 6.38 4.50 -6.32
C THR A 366 7.08 4.58 -4.96
N SER A 367 6.58 5.41 -4.03
CA SER A 367 7.13 5.52 -2.68
C SER A 367 6.43 4.61 -1.67
N ARG A 368 7.20 4.07 -0.71
CA ARG A 368 6.62 3.36 0.45
C ARG A 368 5.96 4.33 1.43
N GLU A 369 6.43 5.57 1.48
CA GLU A 369 5.98 6.61 2.41
C GLU A 369 4.55 7.08 2.11
N GLU A 370 4.04 6.82 0.89
CA GLU A 370 2.68 7.15 0.49
C GLU A 370 1.64 6.13 0.98
N ILE A 371 2.05 4.91 1.36
CA ILE A 371 1.11 3.84 1.78
C ILE A 371 0.28 4.25 3.01
N PRO A 372 0.87 4.77 4.11
CA PRO A 372 0.09 5.20 5.27
C PRO A 372 -0.95 6.27 4.95
N ASP A 373 -0.67 7.14 3.99
CA ASP A 373 -1.62 8.19 3.59
C ASP A 373 -2.74 7.64 2.71
N LEU A 374 -2.43 6.73 1.78
CA LEU A 374 -3.45 6.00 1.02
C LEU A 374 -4.38 5.18 1.92
N LEU A 375 -3.84 4.54 2.96
CA LEU A 375 -4.62 3.74 3.90
C LEU A 375 -5.58 4.57 4.79
N LYS A 376 -5.48 5.90 4.76
CA LYS A 376 -6.42 6.84 5.43
C LYS A 376 -7.53 7.32 4.51
N LEU A 377 -7.53 6.96 3.23
CA LEU A 377 -8.48 7.45 2.23
C LEU A 377 -9.73 6.55 2.14
N ASP A 378 -10.38 6.26 3.27
CA ASP A 378 -11.63 5.46 3.31
C ASP A 378 -12.83 6.18 2.66
N ASP A 379 -12.66 7.45 2.26
CA ASP A 379 -13.63 8.20 1.48
C ASP A 379 -13.47 8.01 -0.05
N VAL A 380 -12.31 7.54 -0.52
CA VAL A 380 -12.00 7.38 -1.95
C VAL A 380 -11.64 5.95 -2.35
N ILE A 381 -10.98 5.19 -1.48
CA ILE A 381 -10.55 3.81 -1.75
C ILE A 381 -11.55 2.86 -1.09
N ASP A 382 -12.10 1.95 -1.90
CA ASP A 382 -13.23 1.10 -1.51
C ASP A 382 -12.78 -0.29 -1.02
N LEU A 383 -11.59 -0.74 -1.43
CA LEU A 383 -11.02 -2.02 -1.01
C LEU A 383 -9.49 -2.03 -1.05
N VAL A 384 -8.84 -2.58 -0.02
CA VAL A 384 -7.39 -2.85 -0.01
C VAL A 384 -7.13 -4.36 -0.12
N ILE A 385 -6.21 -4.76 -1.00
CA ILE A 385 -5.80 -6.16 -1.17
C ILE A 385 -4.29 -6.29 -0.99
N PRO A 386 -3.81 -6.76 0.16
CA PRO A 386 -2.40 -7.10 0.36
C PRO A 386 -2.07 -8.50 -0.19
N ARG A 387 -1.05 -8.59 -1.05
CA ARG A 387 -0.52 -9.83 -1.63
C ARG A 387 0.97 -9.96 -1.30
N GLY A 388 1.27 -10.50 -0.13
CA GLY A 388 2.63 -10.64 0.36
C GLY A 388 2.68 -11.42 1.67
N SER A 389 3.68 -11.13 2.49
CA SER A 389 3.87 -11.80 3.78
C SER A 389 2.72 -11.57 4.77
N ASN A 390 2.53 -12.52 5.70
CA ASN A 390 1.53 -12.45 6.79
C ASN A 390 1.70 -11.16 7.62
N LYS A 391 2.96 -10.71 7.78
CA LYS A 391 3.31 -9.45 8.44
C LYS A 391 2.75 -8.23 7.71
N LEU A 392 2.88 -8.17 6.38
CA LEU A 392 2.32 -7.09 5.57
C LEU A 392 0.80 -7.05 5.68
N VAL A 393 0.15 -8.21 5.52
CA VAL A 393 -1.32 -8.32 5.61
C VAL A 393 -1.81 -7.85 6.97
N THR A 394 -1.20 -8.33 8.06
CA THR A 394 -1.56 -7.98 9.44
C THR A 394 -1.34 -6.49 9.72
N GLN A 395 -0.22 -5.94 9.26
CA GLN A 395 0.05 -4.51 9.41
C GLN A 395 -1.02 -3.65 8.72
N ILE A 396 -1.38 -3.99 7.48
CA ILE A 396 -2.40 -3.25 6.74
C ILE A 396 -3.76 -3.35 7.44
N LYS A 397 -4.19 -4.56 7.83
CA LYS A 397 -5.44 -4.78 8.57
C LYS A 397 -5.55 -3.92 9.84
N ASN A 398 -4.44 -3.71 10.55
CA ASN A 398 -4.42 -2.93 11.79
C ASN A 398 -4.34 -1.41 11.59
N THR A 399 -4.07 -0.93 10.38
CA THR A 399 -3.73 0.49 10.12
C THR A 399 -4.79 1.23 9.29
N THR A 400 -5.79 0.53 8.74
CA THR A 400 -6.78 1.14 7.84
C THR A 400 -8.23 0.89 8.29
N LYS A 401 -9.11 1.84 7.95
CA LYS A 401 -10.57 1.66 8.02
C LYS A 401 -11.17 1.12 6.72
N ILE A 402 -10.39 1.14 5.64
CA ILE A 402 -10.81 0.60 4.35
C ILE A 402 -10.96 -0.92 4.50
N PRO A 403 -12.03 -1.54 3.96
CA PRO A 403 -12.15 -3.00 3.96
C PRO A 403 -10.90 -3.66 3.36
N VAL A 404 -10.41 -4.71 4.01
CA VAL A 404 -9.22 -5.45 3.58
C VAL A 404 -9.61 -6.87 3.17
N LEU A 405 -9.34 -7.24 1.92
CA LEU A 405 -9.55 -8.60 1.41
C LEU A 405 -8.21 -9.32 1.28
N GLY A 406 -8.10 -10.48 1.94
CA GLY A 406 -6.92 -11.32 1.90
C GLY A 406 -6.82 -12.24 3.13
N HIS A 407 -5.99 -13.26 3.04
CA HIS A 407 -5.71 -14.17 4.15
C HIS A 407 -4.42 -13.76 4.87
N ALA A 408 -4.38 -13.96 6.19
CA ALA A 408 -3.16 -13.74 6.97
C ALA A 408 -2.30 -15.00 6.98
N ASP A 409 -2.88 -16.19 7.15
CA ASP A 409 -2.16 -17.46 7.28
C ASP A 409 -2.77 -18.56 6.39
N GLY A 410 -1.97 -19.56 6.04
CA GLY A 410 -2.31 -20.70 5.18
C GLY A 410 -2.24 -22.07 5.85
N ILE A 411 -2.78 -22.23 7.06
CA ILE A 411 -2.73 -23.50 7.82
C ILE A 411 -3.83 -24.44 7.32
N CYS A 412 -3.47 -25.26 6.33
CA CYS A 412 -4.36 -26.20 5.66
C CYS A 412 -4.19 -27.64 6.16
N HIS A 413 -5.28 -28.40 6.23
CA HIS A 413 -5.29 -29.77 6.70
C HIS A 413 -5.66 -30.77 5.60
N VAL A 414 -5.07 -31.96 5.68
CA VAL A 414 -5.60 -33.16 5.01
C VAL A 414 -5.95 -34.16 6.11
N TYR A 415 -7.20 -34.59 6.16
CA TYR A 415 -7.69 -35.63 7.06
C TYR A 415 -7.83 -36.95 6.29
N VAL A 416 -7.10 -37.98 6.73
CA VAL A 416 -7.19 -39.34 6.20
C VAL A 416 -8.06 -40.16 7.13
N ASP A 417 -9.26 -40.47 6.65
CA ASP A 417 -10.25 -41.27 7.36
C ASP A 417 -9.91 -42.78 7.31
N LYS A 418 -10.49 -43.57 8.22
CA LYS A 418 -10.27 -45.02 8.28
C LYS A 418 -10.72 -45.77 7.02
N ALA A 419 -11.68 -45.23 6.26
CA ALA A 419 -12.18 -45.83 5.02
C ALA A 419 -11.49 -45.27 3.76
N CYS A 420 -10.26 -44.74 3.88
CA CYS A 420 -9.53 -44.22 2.72
C CYS A 420 -9.01 -45.31 1.77
N ASP A 421 -8.95 -45.01 0.47
CA ASP A 421 -8.03 -45.71 -0.45
C ASP A 421 -6.59 -45.24 -0.20
N THR A 422 -5.71 -46.19 0.13
CA THR A 422 -4.32 -45.92 0.52
C THR A 422 -3.51 -45.23 -0.58
N ASP A 423 -3.67 -45.66 -1.82
CA ASP A 423 -2.90 -45.12 -2.95
C ASP A 423 -3.34 -43.70 -3.32
N MET A 424 -4.63 -43.42 -3.22
CA MET A 424 -5.20 -42.08 -3.33
C MET A 424 -4.72 -41.18 -2.19
N ALA A 425 -4.76 -41.65 -0.93
CA ALA A 425 -4.27 -40.89 0.21
C ALA A 425 -2.80 -40.50 0.04
N LYS A 426 -1.93 -41.44 -0.37
CA LYS A 426 -0.51 -41.15 -0.67
C LYS A 426 -0.33 -40.08 -1.72
N ARG A 427 -1.08 -40.17 -2.84
CA ARG A 427 -1.00 -39.19 -3.94
C ARG A 427 -1.45 -37.80 -3.48
N ILE A 428 -2.59 -37.71 -2.80
CA ILE A 428 -3.16 -36.44 -2.34
C ILE A 428 -2.25 -35.78 -1.30
N VAL A 429 -1.81 -36.52 -0.27
CA VAL A 429 -0.94 -36.01 0.80
C VAL A 429 0.40 -35.53 0.24
N SER A 430 0.98 -36.31 -0.68
CA SER A 430 2.24 -35.93 -1.33
C SER A 430 2.09 -34.67 -2.16
N ASP A 431 1.08 -34.58 -3.03
CA ASP A 431 0.81 -33.40 -3.85
C ASP A 431 0.55 -32.16 -2.98
N ALA A 432 -0.29 -32.31 -1.97
CA ALA A 432 -0.70 -31.23 -1.08
C ALA A 432 0.49 -30.57 -0.35
N LYS A 433 1.57 -31.31 -0.05
CA LYS A 433 2.78 -30.75 0.58
C LYS A 433 3.90 -30.43 -0.41
N LEU A 434 4.14 -31.28 -1.41
CA LEU A 434 5.38 -31.26 -2.20
C LEU A 434 5.30 -30.47 -3.50
N ASP A 435 4.11 -30.25 -4.07
CA ASP A 435 3.95 -29.51 -5.35
C ASP A 435 4.55 -28.10 -5.24
N TYR A 436 4.12 -27.35 -4.22
CA TYR A 436 4.66 -26.02 -3.94
C TYR A 436 4.59 -25.70 -2.44
N PRO A 437 5.60 -26.11 -1.63
CA PRO A 437 5.54 -26.03 -0.18
C PRO A 437 5.41 -24.61 0.41
N ALA A 438 5.74 -23.58 -0.36
CA ALA A 438 5.63 -22.17 0.04
C ALA A 438 4.31 -21.50 -0.40
N ALA A 439 3.35 -22.28 -0.91
CA ALA A 439 2.01 -21.81 -1.22
C ALA A 439 1.13 -21.80 0.04
N CYS A 440 0.24 -20.82 0.16
CA CYS A 440 -0.69 -20.68 1.29
C CYS A 440 -1.76 -21.77 1.39
N ASN A 441 -1.90 -22.61 0.36
CA ASN A 441 -2.81 -23.75 0.33
C ASN A 441 -2.06 -25.10 0.36
N ALA A 442 -0.76 -25.09 0.68
CA ALA A 442 -0.01 -26.32 0.92
C ALA A 442 -0.49 -26.93 2.26
N MET A 443 -0.54 -28.26 2.34
CA MET A 443 -0.88 -28.94 3.59
C MET A 443 0.17 -28.60 4.66
N GLU A 444 -0.26 -28.10 5.81
CA GLU A 444 0.59 -27.82 6.97
C GLU A 444 0.39 -28.86 8.07
N THR A 445 -0.77 -29.49 8.13
CA THR A 445 -1.10 -30.56 9.09
C THR A 445 -1.78 -31.75 8.43
N LEU A 446 -1.24 -32.95 8.64
CA LEU A 446 -1.85 -34.23 8.28
C LEU A 446 -2.57 -34.80 9.51
N LEU A 447 -3.89 -34.93 9.43
CA LEU A 447 -4.71 -35.60 10.42
C LEU A 447 -5.00 -37.02 9.98
N VAL A 448 -4.88 -37.99 10.88
CA VAL A 448 -5.11 -39.40 10.56
C VAL A 448 -6.09 -40.00 11.57
N HIS A 449 -7.05 -40.79 11.12
CA HIS A 449 -7.99 -41.47 12.02
C HIS A 449 -7.25 -42.52 12.89
N LYS A 450 -7.62 -42.64 14.17
CA LYS A 450 -7.02 -43.58 15.14
C LYS A 450 -6.93 -45.04 14.68
N ASP A 451 -7.87 -45.52 13.88
CA ASP A 451 -7.90 -46.93 13.45
C ASP A 451 -6.77 -47.23 12.45
N LEU A 452 -6.15 -46.18 11.88
CA LEU A 452 -4.98 -46.29 11.00
C LEU A 452 -3.65 -46.33 11.77
N GLU A 453 -3.64 -46.11 13.09
CA GLU A 453 -2.41 -46.13 13.91
C GLU A 453 -1.68 -47.46 13.85
N GLN A 454 -2.43 -48.56 13.85
CA GLN A 454 -1.88 -49.90 13.79
C GLN A 454 -1.88 -50.48 12.37
N ASN A 455 -2.31 -49.68 11.39
CA ASN A 455 -2.37 -50.09 9.99
C ASN A 455 -1.09 -49.67 9.25
N ALA A 456 -0.72 -50.40 8.20
CA ALA A 456 0.40 -50.06 7.33
C ALA A 456 0.23 -48.67 6.66
N VAL A 457 -1.02 -48.21 6.48
CA VAL A 457 -1.36 -46.94 5.84
C VAL A 457 -0.62 -45.75 6.46
N LEU A 458 -0.64 -45.59 7.80
CA LEU A 458 0.06 -44.49 8.45
C LEU A 458 1.56 -44.53 8.13
N ASN A 459 2.19 -45.69 8.28
CA ASN A 459 3.62 -45.85 7.99
C ASN A 459 3.94 -45.56 6.52
N GLU A 460 3.07 -45.95 5.57
CA GLU A 460 3.24 -45.67 4.15
C GLU A 460 3.17 -44.16 3.84
N LEU A 461 2.23 -43.43 4.45
CA LEU A 461 2.12 -41.97 4.29
C LEU A 461 3.36 -41.26 4.83
N ILE A 462 3.81 -41.66 6.02
CA ILE A 462 4.99 -41.10 6.68
C ILE A 462 6.25 -41.38 5.85
N PHE A 463 6.42 -42.61 5.37
CA PHE A 463 7.53 -42.99 4.51
C PHE A 463 7.53 -42.21 3.19
N ALA A 464 6.36 -42.03 2.56
CA ALA A 464 6.24 -41.24 1.33
C ALA A 464 6.68 -39.78 1.52
N LEU A 465 6.30 -39.15 2.64
CA LEU A 465 6.71 -37.77 2.95
C LEU A 465 8.22 -37.68 3.29
N GLN A 466 8.72 -38.54 4.16
CA GLN A 466 10.13 -38.52 4.59
C GLN A 466 11.09 -38.84 3.45
N SER A 467 10.76 -39.83 2.60
CA SER A 467 11.59 -40.19 1.43
C SER A 467 11.70 -39.05 0.41
N ASN A 468 10.75 -38.11 0.40
CA ASN A 468 10.78 -36.90 -0.42
C ASN A 468 11.35 -35.67 0.31
N GLY A 469 11.95 -35.88 1.49
CA GLY A 469 12.66 -34.85 2.27
C GLY A 469 11.76 -33.94 3.11
N VAL A 470 10.54 -34.37 3.44
CA VAL A 470 9.66 -33.64 4.35
C VAL A 470 10.05 -33.89 5.80
N THR A 471 10.30 -32.82 6.54
CA THR A 471 10.52 -32.89 7.99
C THR A 471 9.18 -32.98 8.72
N LEU A 472 8.99 -34.04 9.49
CA LEU A 472 7.73 -34.29 10.19
C LEU A 472 7.83 -33.93 11.66
N TYR A 473 6.81 -33.23 12.14
CA TYR A 473 6.61 -32.96 13.57
C TYR A 473 5.33 -33.64 14.02
N GLY A 474 5.34 -34.30 15.16
CA GLY A 474 4.15 -34.97 15.70
C GLY A 474 3.40 -34.08 16.65
N GLY A 475 2.07 -34.09 16.62
CA GLY A 475 1.29 -33.71 17.80
C GLY A 475 1.51 -34.71 18.96
N PRO A 476 0.95 -34.47 20.16
CA PRO A 476 1.22 -35.28 21.34
C PRO A 476 1.04 -36.79 21.17
N ARG A 477 0.11 -37.23 20.30
CA ARG A 477 -0.12 -38.67 20.05
C ARG A 477 0.78 -39.20 18.94
N ALA A 478 0.81 -38.53 17.79
CA ALA A 478 1.68 -38.93 16.67
C ALA A 478 3.19 -38.90 17.01
N SER A 479 3.66 -37.94 17.81
CA SER A 479 5.07 -37.84 18.21
C SER A 479 5.53 -39.10 18.96
N LYS A 480 4.68 -39.62 19.86
CA LYS A 480 4.97 -40.85 20.62
C LYS A 480 4.93 -42.10 19.75
N ILE A 481 3.94 -42.19 18.85
CA ILE A 481 3.73 -43.36 17.99
C ILE A 481 4.83 -43.48 16.93
N LEU A 482 5.18 -42.37 16.29
CA LEU A 482 6.12 -42.34 15.18
C LEU A 482 7.56 -42.06 15.64
N ASN A 483 7.78 -41.75 16.92
CA ASN A 483 9.07 -41.36 17.49
C ASN A 483 9.71 -40.18 16.72
N ILE A 484 8.90 -39.15 16.44
CA ILE A 484 9.30 -37.90 15.75
C ILE A 484 9.22 -36.70 16.72
N PRO A 485 9.97 -35.61 16.49
CA PRO A 485 9.93 -34.43 17.35
C PRO A 485 8.53 -33.86 17.49
N GLU A 486 8.17 -33.39 18.68
CA GLU A 486 6.88 -32.77 18.93
C GLU A 486 6.77 -31.41 18.21
N ALA A 487 5.60 -31.11 17.63
CA ALA A 487 5.31 -29.84 17.02
C ALA A 487 5.23 -28.74 18.10
N ARG A 488 5.84 -27.58 17.83
CA ARG A 488 5.80 -26.45 18.78
C ARG A 488 4.39 -25.91 19.01
N SER A 489 3.54 -25.99 17.99
CA SER A 489 2.17 -25.49 17.97
C SER A 489 1.44 -26.14 16.79
N PHE A 490 0.15 -26.44 16.96
CA PHE A 490 -0.72 -26.80 15.82
C PHE A 490 -1.04 -25.59 14.93
N ASN A 491 -0.93 -24.37 15.48
CA ASN A 491 -1.12 -23.13 14.73
C ASN A 491 0.22 -22.69 14.13
N HIS A 492 0.79 -23.48 13.21
CA HIS A 492 2.06 -23.17 12.58
C HIS A 492 2.02 -23.44 11.07
N GLU A 493 2.33 -22.40 10.29
CA GLU A 493 2.53 -22.48 8.84
C GLU A 493 4.04 -22.58 8.57
N TYR A 494 4.50 -23.71 8.04
CA TYR A 494 5.92 -23.96 7.81
C TYR A 494 6.44 -23.30 6.54
N CYS A 495 5.60 -23.12 5.51
CA CYS A 495 6.00 -22.60 4.19
C CYS A 495 7.21 -23.33 3.56
N ALA A 496 7.41 -24.59 3.94
CA ALA A 496 8.60 -25.38 3.59
C ALA A 496 8.23 -26.86 3.46
N LYS A 497 9.20 -27.71 3.12
CA LYS A 497 9.07 -29.17 3.17
C LYS A 497 9.04 -29.67 4.63
N ALA A 498 8.04 -29.23 5.36
CA ALA A 498 7.74 -29.65 6.72
C ALA A 498 6.23 -29.59 6.97
N CYS A 499 5.73 -30.47 7.84
CA CYS A 499 4.34 -30.46 8.28
C CYS A 499 4.20 -31.12 9.66
N THR A 500 3.07 -30.84 10.32
CA THR A 500 2.63 -31.56 11.51
C THR A 500 1.84 -32.81 11.12
N VAL A 501 1.98 -33.89 11.88
CA VAL A 501 1.12 -35.08 11.81
C VAL A 501 0.44 -35.25 13.17
N GLU A 502 -0.87 -35.50 13.18
CA GLU A 502 -1.58 -35.85 14.41
C GLU A 502 -2.64 -36.92 14.16
N VAL A 503 -2.88 -37.75 15.17
CA VAL A 503 -3.94 -38.75 15.17
C VAL A 503 -5.17 -38.25 15.91
N VAL A 504 -6.33 -38.36 15.27
CA VAL A 504 -7.64 -37.94 15.79
C VAL A 504 -8.58 -39.13 15.96
N GLU A 505 -9.55 -38.99 16.87
CA GLU A 505 -10.43 -40.10 17.26
C GLU A 505 -11.37 -40.57 16.13
N ASP A 506 -11.87 -39.62 15.36
CA ASP A 506 -12.84 -39.77 14.28
C ASP A 506 -12.94 -38.46 13.47
N VAL A 507 -13.91 -38.39 12.56
CA VAL A 507 -14.18 -37.21 11.72
C VAL A 507 -14.59 -35.97 12.54
N TYR A 508 -15.27 -36.13 13.67
CA TYR A 508 -15.64 -34.98 14.53
C TYR A 508 -14.39 -34.41 15.20
N GLY A 509 -13.49 -35.27 15.68
CA GLY A 509 -12.18 -34.85 16.17
C GLY A 509 -11.34 -34.13 15.10
N ALA A 510 -11.45 -34.55 13.83
CA ALA A 510 -10.80 -33.85 12.73
C ALA A 510 -11.40 -32.45 12.49
N ILE A 511 -12.72 -32.34 12.44
CA ILE A 511 -13.45 -31.07 12.26
C ILE A 511 -13.10 -30.09 13.39
N ASP A 512 -13.17 -30.54 14.64
CA ASP A 512 -12.85 -29.73 15.82
C ASP A 512 -11.38 -29.24 15.78
N HIS A 513 -10.46 -30.10 15.35
CA HIS A 513 -9.06 -29.71 15.17
C HIS A 513 -8.91 -28.62 14.11
N ILE A 514 -9.53 -28.81 12.94
CA ILE A 514 -9.47 -27.84 11.83
C ILE A 514 -10.06 -26.49 12.24
N HIS A 515 -11.22 -26.47 12.91
CA HIS A 515 -11.83 -25.22 13.40
C HIS A 515 -10.96 -24.49 14.42
N ARG A 516 -10.26 -25.25 15.28
CA ARG A 516 -9.44 -24.67 16.35
C ARG A 516 -8.06 -24.19 15.88
N HIS A 517 -7.46 -24.89 14.92
CA HIS A 517 -6.05 -24.73 14.56
C HIS A 517 -5.83 -24.27 13.11
N GLY A 518 -6.80 -24.46 12.22
CA GLY A 518 -6.72 -24.02 10.84
C GLY A 518 -6.95 -22.53 10.65
N SER A 519 -6.52 -22.03 9.49
CA SER A 519 -6.71 -20.63 9.09
C SER A 519 -8.00 -20.40 8.28
N ALA A 520 -8.88 -21.42 8.23
CA ALA A 520 -10.08 -21.45 7.41
C ALA A 520 -9.80 -21.23 5.90
N HIS A 521 -8.63 -21.67 5.41
CA HIS A 521 -8.21 -21.53 4.03
C HIS A 521 -8.70 -22.69 3.16
N THR A 522 -8.03 -23.84 3.23
CA THR A 522 -8.38 -25.02 2.44
C THR A 522 -8.16 -26.27 3.25
N ASP A 523 -9.15 -27.14 3.34
CA ASP A 523 -9.03 -28.41 4.06
C ASP A 523 -9.65 -29.54 3.26
N CYS A 524 -9.08 -30.74 3.38
CA CYS A 524 -9.46 -31.90 2.58
C CYS A 524 -9.71 -33.13 3.46
N ILE A 525 -10.73 -33.92 3.12
CA ILE A 525 -10.91 -35.29 3.61
C ILE A 525 -10.59 -36.31 2.51
N VAL A 526 -9.91 -37.39 2.90
CA VAL A 526 -9.68 -38.57 2.06
C VAL A 526 -10.44 -39.76 2.63
N THR A 527 -11.49 -40.20 1.95
CA THR A 527 -12.34 -41.34 2.36
C THR A 527 -13.14 -41.90 1.17
N GLU A 528 -13.45 -43.19 1.18
CA GLU A 528 -14.47 -43.82 0.32
C GLU A 528 -15.86 -43.83 0.98
N ASP A 529 -15.97 -43.48 2.27
CA ASP A 529 -17.25 -43.37 2.96
C ASP A 529 -17.94 -42.04 2.60
N HIS A 530 -18.98 -42.14 1.80
CA HIS A 530 -19.75 -40.99 1.32
C HIS A 530 -20.46 -40.23 2.44
N GLU A 531 -20.94 -40.90 3.50
CA GLU A 531 -21.64 -40.22 4.59
C GLU A 531 -20.65 -39.38 5.41
N VAL A 532 -19.46 -39.91 5.65
CA VAL A 532 -18.37 -39.20 6.34
C VAL A 532 -17.84 -38.04 5.50
N ALA A 533 -17.70 -38.23 4.18
CA ALA A 533 -17.31 -37.17 3.26
C ALA A 533 -18.28 -35.99 3.28
N GLU A 534 -19.59 -36.26 3.13
CA GLU A 534 -20.64 -35.24 3.15
C GLU A 534 -20.72 -34.52 4.52
N LEU A 535 -20.52 -35.26 5.61
CA LEU A 535 -20.45 -34.67 6.95
C LEU A 535 -19.32 -33.66 7.05
N PHE A 536 -18.11 -34.03 6.61
CA PHE A 536 -16.93 -33.17 6.63
C PHE A 536 -17.12 -31.93 5.75
N LEU A 537 -17.58 -32.11 4.50
CA LEU A 537 -17.82 -31.02 3.56
C LEU A 537 -18.81 -29.97 4.09
N ARG A 538 -19.80 -30.40 4.87
CA ARG A 538 -20.82 -29.50 5.46
C ARG A 538 -20.37 -28.81 6.74
N GLN A 539 -19.56 -29.46 7.55
CA GLN A 539 -19.20 -28.96 8.88
C GLN A 539 -17.88 -28.20 8.92
N VAL A 540 -16.92 -28.51 8.06
CA VAL A 540 -15.68 -27.74 7.97
C VAL A 540 -15.99 -26.35 7.39
N ASP A 541 -15.63 -25.31 8.14
CA ASP A 541 -15.97 -23.93 7.79
C ASP A 541 -14.74 -23.20 7.26
N SER A 542 -14.17 -23.76 6.20
CA SER A 542 -13.03 -23.20 5.46
C SER A 542 -13.49 -22.56 4.15
N ALA A 543 -12.64 -21.72 3.56
CA ALA A 543 -12.95 -21.05 2.31
C ALA A 543 -13.10 -22.03 1.14
N ALA A 544 -12.36 -23.13 1.18
CA ALA A 544 -12.55 -24.28 0.29
C ALA A 544 -12.46 -25.58 1.12
N VAL A 545 -13.38 -26.52 0.86
CA VAL A 545 -13.39 -27.84 1.50
C VAL A 545 -13.47 -28.90 0.41
N PHE A 546 -12.55 -29.86 0.44
CA PHE A 546 -12.39 -30.86 -0.62
C PHE A 546 -12.62 -32.28 -0.11
N HIS A 547 -13.12 -33.13 -0.99
CA HIS A 547 -13.19 -34.58 -0.81
C HIS A 547 -12.33 -35.24 -1.89
N ASN A 548 -11.38 -36.07 -1.48
CA ASN A 548 -10.50 -36.83 -2.37
C ASN A 548 -9.75 -35.97 -3.41
N ALA A 549 -9.40 -34.73 -3.06
CA ALA A 549 -8.65 -33.81 -3.91
C ALA A 549 -7.62 -32.98 -3.12
N SER A 550 -6.46 -32.73 -3.70
CA SER A 550 -5.38 -31.96 -3.07
C SER A 550 -5.82 -30.53 -2.72
N THR A 551 -5.34 -30.02 -1.57
CA THR A 551 -5.55 -28.61 -1.16
C THR A 551 -4.98 -27.62 -2.17
N ARG A 552 -4.01 -28.05 -3.00
CA ARG A 552 -3.40 -27.26 -4.07
C ARG A 552 -4.37 -26.86 -5.18
N PHE A 553 -5.53 -27.50 -5.27
CA PHE A 553 -6.59 -27.10 -6.19
C PHE A 553 -7.25 -25.76 -5.83
N SER A 554 -7.11 -25.26 -4.60
CA SER A 554 -7.64 -23.94 -4.19
C SER A 554 -6.85 -22.79 -4.82
N ASP A 555 -7.16 -22.49 -6.08
CA ASP A 555 -6.50 -21.51 -6.93
C ASP A 555 -7.51 -21.01 -7.98
N GLY A 556 -7.54 -19.71 -8.26
CA GLY A 556 -8.55 -19.13 -9.14
C GLY A 556 -8.52 -19.67 -10.57
N PHE A 557 -7.35 -19.98 -11.12
CA PHE A 557 -7.26 -20.59 -12.44
C PHE A 557 -7.81 -22.02 -12.42
N ARG A 558 -7.43 -22.82 -11.42
CA ARG A 558 -7.91 -24.21 -11.24
C ARG A 558 -9.41 -24.29 -10.98
N PHE A 559 -10.00 -23.28 -10.33
CA PHE A 559 -11.44 -23.14 -10.11
C PHE A 559 -12.21 -22.64 -11.35
N GLY A 560 -11.50 -22.32 -12.44
CA GLY A 560 -12.12 -21.83 -13.67
C GLY A 560 -12.47 -20.33 -13.67
N LEU A 561 -11.99 -19.56 -12.68
CA LEU A 561 -12.23 -18.10 -12.59
C LEU A 561 -11.38 -17.29 -13.59
N GLY A 562 -10.48 -17.96 -14.32
CA GLY A 562 -9.57 -17.34 -15.30
C GLY A 562 -8.34 -16.71 -14.63
N ALA A 563 -8.55 -15.77 -13.71
CA ALA A 563 -7.51 -15.15 -12.90
C ALA A 563 -8.01 -14.89 -11.47
N GLU A 564 -7.07 -14.67 -10.55
CA GLU A 564 -7.38 -14.27 -9.18
C GLU A 564 -6.56 -13.06 -8.75
N VAL A 565 -7.17 -12.23 -7.92
CA VAL A 565 -6.47 -11.13 -7.23
C VAL A 565 -5.82 -11.61 -5.92
N GLY A 566 -6.34 -12.70 -5.35
CA GLY A 566 -6.19 -13.05 -3.95
C GLY A 566 -6.95 -14.32 -3.59
N VAL A 567 -6.59 -14.93 -2.47
CA VAL A 567 -7.49 -15.83 -1.74
C VAL A 567 -7.97 -15.10 -0.48
N SER A 568 -9.25 -15.23 -0.16
CA SER A 568 -9.86 -14.61 1.01
C SER A 568 -10.37 -15.67 1.97
N THR A 569 -9.95 -15.59 3.23
CA THR A 569 -10.54 -16.37 4.34
C THR A 569 -11.60 -15.58 5.11
N GLY A 570 -11.89 -14.34 4.67
CA GLY A 570 -12.96 -13.52 5.22
C GLY A 570 -14.34 -14.16 4.99
N ARG A 571 -15.25 -13.95 5.94
CA ARG A 571 -16.63 -14.47 5.88
C ARG A 571 -17.63 -13.50 5.24
N ILE A 572 -17.17 -12.31 4.86
CA ILE A 572 -17.99 -11.24 4.30
C ILE A 572 -17.48 -10.95 2.89
N HIS A 573 -18.39 -10.59 1.98
CA HIS A 573 -18.13 -10.21 0.59
C HIS A 573 -17.69 -11.36 -0.32
N ALA A 574 -16.41 -11.75 -0.27
CA ALA A 574 -15.84 -12.80 -1.11
C ALA A 574 -14.94 -13.73 -0.29
N ARG A 575 -15.07 -15.04 -0.51
CA ARG A 575 -14.41 -16.10 0.23
C ARG A 575 -13.88 -17.17 -0.74
N GLY A 576 -12.65 -17.63 -0.52
CA GLY A 576 -11.90 -18.49 -1.43
C GLY A 576 -11.09 -17.69 -2.45
N PRO A 577 -10.65 -18.30 -3.56
CA PRO A 577 -10.03 -17.60 -4.67
C PRO A 577 -10.95 -16.51 -5.23
N VAL A 578 -10.42 -15.29 -5.37
CA VAL A 578 -11.20 -14.08 -5.69
C VAL A 578 -10.92 -13.65 -7.12
N GLY A 579 -11.85 -13.96 -8.02
CA GLY A 579 -11.85 -13.52 -9.43
C GLY A 579 -12.62 -12.20 -9.64
N VAL A 580 -13.15 -12.01 -10.85
CA VAL A 580 -13.89 -10.79 -11.26
C VAL A 580 -15.09 -10.52 -10.35
N GLU A 581 -15.88 -11.54 -10.00
CA GLU A 581 -17.09 -11.38 -9.18
C GLU A 581 -16.80 -10.82 -7.79
N GLY A 582 -15.66 -11.20 -7.19
CA GLY A 582 -15.24 -10.69 -5.90
C GLY A 582 -14.76 -9.23 -5.93
N LEU A 583 -14.70 -8.60 -7.11
CA LEU A 583 -14.42 -7.18 -7.30
C LEU A 583 -15.69 -6.36 -7.63
N LEU A 584 -16.87 -6.98 -7.46
CA LEU A 584 -18.18 -6.36 -7.68
C LEU A 584 -18.98 -6.36 -6.39
N THR A 585 -19.84 -5.36 -6.25
CA THR A 585 -20.93 -5.29 -5.27
C THR A 585 -22.27 -5.31 -5.99
N THR A 586 -23.36 -5.01 -5.27
CA THR A 586 -24.71 -4.95 -5.82
C THR A 586 -25.36 -3.60 -5.54
N ARG A 587 -26.24 -3.16 -6.44
CA ARG A 587 -27.06 -1.95 -6.28
C ARG A 587 -28.52 -2.24 -6.57
N TRP A 588 -29.41 -1.46 -5.98
CA TRP A 588 -30.85 -1.53 -6.22
C TRP A 588 -31.29 -0.36 -7.10
N ILE A 589 -32.02 -0.67 -8.17
CA ILE A 589 -32.54 0.30 -9.14
C ILE A 589 -34.06 0.17 -9.16
N MET A 590 -34.75 1.25 -8.77
CA MET A 590 -36.21 1.33 -8.80
C MET A 590 -36.67 2.12 -10.02
N ARG A 591 -37.72 1.64 -10.70
CA ARG A 591 -38.39 2.33 -11.80
C ARG A 591 -39.87 2.42 -11.50
N GLY A 592 -40.39 3.64 -11.42
CA GLY A 592 -41.80 3.92 -11.15
C GLY A 592 -42.41 4.90 -12.14
N LYS A 593 -43.69 5.17 -11.95
CA LYS A 593 -44.53 6.12 -12.70
C LYS A 593 -45.02 7.28 -11.81
N GLY A 594 -44.39 7.50 -10.66
CA GLY A 594 -44.78 8.52 -9.69
C GLY A 594 -45.44 7.97 -8.42
N GLN A 595 -45.26 6.68 -8.12
CA GLN A 595 -45.70 6.09 -6.86
C GLN A 595 -45.04 6.81 -5.67
N VAL A 596 -45.83 7.10 -4.65
CA VAL A 596 -45.40 7.70 -3.38
C VAL A 596 -45.73 6.75 -2.24
N VAL A 597 -45.00 6.86 -1.12
CA VAL A 597 -45.26 6.03 0.05
C VAL A 597 -46.54 6.49 0.76
N ASP A 598 -46.70 7.78 1.05
CA ASP A 598 -47.90 8.37 1.72
C ASP A 598 -48.47 7.52 2.88
N GLY A 599 -47.59 7.03 3.77
CA GLY A 599 -48.00 6.14 4.87
C GLY A 599 -48.57 4.80 4.41
N ASP A 600 -48.15 4.33 3.25
CA ASP A 600 -48.67 3.20 2.47
C ASP A 600 -50.14 3.36 2.01
N ASN A 601 -50.66 4.58 1.99
CA ASN A 601 -52.01 4.85 1.47
C ASN A 601 -52.02 4.85 -0.06
N GLY A 602 -52.94 4.09 -0.66
CA GLY A 602 -53.16 4.09 -2.11
C GLY A 602 -52.14 3.29 -2.93
N ILE A 603 -51.14 2.67 -2.28
CA ILE A 603 -50.24 1.70 -2.91
C ILE A 603 -50.60 0.27 -2.47
N VAL A 604 -50.61 -0.67 -3.41
CA VAL A 604 -50.82 -2.09 -3.12
C VAL A 604 -49.56 -2.84 -3.50
N TYR A 605 -48.88 -3.39 -2.51
CA TYR A 605 -47.67 -4.17 -2.71
C TYR A 605 -48.00 -5.57 -3.22
N THR A 606 -47.40 -5.96 -4.35
CA THR A 606 -47.57 -7.28 -4.98
C THR A 606 -46.36 -8.18 -4.76
N HIS A 607 -45.16 -7.60 -4.68
CA HIS A 607 -43.88 -8.32 -4.53
C HIS A 607 -43.72 -9.50 -5.51
N GLN A 608 -44.21 -9.33 -6.73
CA GLN A 608 -44.18 -10.38 -7.74
C GLN A 608 -42.78 -10.48 -8.34
N ASP A 609 -42.11 -11.63 -8.15
CA ASP A 609 -40.84 -11.89 -8.79
C ASP A 609 -41.01 -11.94 -10.32
N ILE A 610 -40.14 -11.22 -11.04
CA ILE A 610 -40.11 -11.18 -12.49
C ILE A 610 -38.94 -12.06 -12.94
N PRO A 611 -39.17 -13.05 -13.84
CA PRO A 611 -38.09 -13.85 -14.41
C PRO A 611 -37.02 -12.98 -15.08
N ILE A 612 -35.76 -13.29 -14.79
CA ILE A 612 -34.60 -12.67 -15.44
C ILE A 612 -34.30 -13.51 -16.68
N GLN A 613 -34.13 -12.89 -17.85
CA GLN A 613 -33.62 -13.61 -19.02
C GLN A 613 -32.19 -14.06 -18.74
N ALA A 614 -31.94 -15.35 -18.97
CA ALA A 614 -30.67 -16.03 -18.70
C ALA A 614 -29.52 -15.46 -19.52
#